data_AF-A0A349Z3Y4-F1
#
_entry.id   AF-A0A349Z3Y4-F1
#
_cell.length_a   1.000
_cell.length_b   1.000
_cell.length_c   1.000
_cell.angle_alpha   90.00
_cell.angle_beta   90.00
_cell.angle_gamma   90.00
#
_symmetry.space_group_name_H-M   'P 1'
#
loop_
_entity.id
_entity.type
_entity.pdbx_description
1 polymer ?
#
loop_
_entity_poly.entity_id
_entity_poly.type
_entity_poly.pdbx_seq_one_letter_code
_entity_poly.pdbx_strand_id
1 'polypeptide(L)'
;DVRSAEEFAEGHVPGALNVPHSEIASRLATLGSIQKPVLVYCRSGRRAGIALETLTNLGFEQLYHLDGDMQAWQSESLPVEQ
;
A
#
# COMPACT_ATOMS: atom_id res chain seq x y z
N ASP A 1 1.47 -2.43 -0.05
CA ASP A 1 2.59 -1.50 -0.22
C ASP A 1 2.55 -0.89 -1.61
N VAL A 2 2.48 0.44 -1.73
CA VAL A 2 2.45 1.13 -3.04
C VAL A 2 3.76 1.81 -3.44
N ARG A 3 4.85 1.49 -2.72
CA ARG A 3 6.23 1.85 -3.08
C ARG A 3 6.75 1.01 -4.24
N SER A 4 7.96 1.31 -4.71
CA SER A 4 8.60 0.50 -5.75
C SER A 4 8.95 -0.91 -5.24
N ALA A 5 9.27 -1.82 -6.16
CA ALA A 5 9.66 -3.19 -5.81
C ALA A 5 10.98 -3.21 -5.03
N GLU A 6 11.89 -2.28 -5.32
CA GLU A 6 13.18 -2.13 -4.63
C GLU A 6 12.96 -1.70 -3.17
N GLU A 7 12.15 -0.65 -2.94
CA GLU A 7 11.80 -0.20 -1.58
C GLU A 7 11.07 -1.27 -0.77
N PHE A 8 10.29 -2.13 -1.44
CA PHE A 8 9.59 -3.25 -0.82
C PHE A 8 10.58 -4.34 -0.41
N ALA A 9 11.52 -4.72 -1.28
CA ALA A 9 12.54 -5.73 -1.00
C ALA A 9 13.53 -5.29 0.10
N GLU A 10 13.74 -3.99 0.29
CA GLU A 10 14.54 -3.45 1.40
C GLU A 10 13.87 -3.64 2.78
N GLY A 11 12.54 -3.85 2.80
CA GLY A 11 11.77 -4.04 4.00
C GLY A 11 10.37 -3.47 3.89
N HIS A 12 9.35 -4.26 4.24
CA HIS A 12 7.94 -3.89 4.14
C HIS A 12 7.13 -4.40 5.34
N VAL A 13 5.90 -3.91 5.50
CA VAL A 13 4.98 -4.38 6.53
C VAL A 13 4.69 -5.88 6.31
N PRO A 14 4.78 -6.74 7.35
CA PRO A 14 4.56 -8.17 7.21
C PRO A 14 3.23 -8.52 6.53
N GLY A 15 3.29 -9.45 5.57
CA GLY A 15 2.14 -9.89 4.78
C GLY A 15 1.64 -8.88 3.73
N ALA A 16 2.35 -7.77 3.53
CA ALA A 16 1.97 -6.79 2.50
C ALA A 16 2.20 -7.33 1.08
N LEU A 17 1.29 -6.99 0.18
CA LEU A 17 1.50 -7.17 -1.26
C LEU A 17 2.12 -5.89 -1.86
N ASN A 18 3.14 -6.04 -2.70
CA ASN A 18 3.70 -4.93 -3.46
C ASN A 18 2.89 -4.67 -4.73
N VAL A 19 2.25 -3.50 -4.77
CA VAL A 19 1.52 -2.99 -5.94
C VAL A 19 1.85 -1.50 -6.08
N PRO A 20 2.91 -1.14 -6.84
CA PRO A 20 3.31 0.25 -7.00
C PRO A 20 2.13 1.13 -7.41
N HIS A 21 2.04 2.35 -6.86
CA HIS A 21 0.91 3.26 -7.09
C HIS A 21 0.60 3.52 -8.58
N SER A 22 1.63 3.50 -9.44
CA SER A 22 1.51 3.66 -10.90
C SER A 22 0.92 2.44 -11.62
N GLU A 23 0.87 1.28 -10.97
CA GLU A 23 0.46 0.00 -11.54
C GLU A 23 -0.86 -0.54 -10.95
N ILE A 24 -1.49 0.19 -10.02
CA ILE A 24 -2.73 -0.26 -9.35
C ILE A 24 -3.82 -0.62 -10.37
N ALA A 25 -4.05 0.25 -11.35
CA ALA A 25 -5.09 0.03 -12.35
C ALA A 25 -4.83 -1.20 -13.24
N SER A 26 -3.56 -1.50 -13.54
CA SER A 26 -3.20 -2.67 -14.35
C SER A 26 -3.09 -3.96 -13.54
N ARG A 27 -2.94 -3.88 -12.21
CA ARG A 27 -2.81 -5.03 -11.29
C ARG A 27 -4.04 -5.27 -10.40
N LEU A 28 -5.22 -4.83 -10.85
CA LEU A 28 -6.48 -5.03 -10.12
C LEU A 28 -6.73 -6.48 -9.70
N ALA A 29 -6.41 -7.44 -10.56
CA ALA A 29 -6.59 -8.87 -10.27
C ALA A 29 -5.80 -9.32 -9.03
N THR A 30 -4.67 -8.68 -8.72
CA THR A 30 -3.82 -8.98 -7.56
C THR A 30 -4.42 -8.46 -6.26
N LEU A 31 -5.25 -7.42 -6.31
CA LEU A 31 -5.87 -6.79 -5.15
C LEU A 31 -7.11 -7.54 -4.64
N GLY A 32 -7.64 -8.47 -5.45
CA GLY A 32 -8.79 -9.29 -5.09
C GLY A 32 -10.13 -8.55 -5.24
N SER A 33 -11.11 -8.91 -4.41
CA SER A 33 -12.45 -8.33 -4.46
C SER A 33 -12.48 -6.91 -3.90
N ILE A 34 -13.20 -6.01 -4.58
CA ILE A 34 -13.44 -4.61 -4.16
C ILE A 34 -14.13 -4.47 -2.81
N GLN A 35 -14.78 -5.53 -2.32
CA GLN A 35 -15.46 -5.57 -1.02
C GLN A 35 -14.50 -5.90 0.12
N LYS A 36 -13.28 -6.36 -0.17
CA LYS A 36 -12.31 -6.68 0.90
C LYS A 36 -11.68 -5.39 1.45
N PRO A 37 -11.45 -5.31 2.77
CA PRO A 37 -10.63 -4.26 3.35
C PRO A 37 -9.24 -4.22 2.72
N VAL A 38 -8.79 -3.04 2.32
CA VAL A 38 -7.46 -2.79 1.78
C VAL A 38 -6.78 -1.70 2.61
N LEU A 39 -5.64 -2.06 3.22
CA LEU A 39 -4.75 -1.13 3.89
C LEU A 39 -3.66 -0.68 2.92
N VAL A 40 -3.56 0.63 2.71
CA VAL A 40 -2.64 1.27 1.78
C VAL A 40 -1.60 2.07 2.55
N TYR A 41 -0.36 1.97 2.11
CA TYR A 41 0.75 2.76 2.64
C TYR A 41 1.85 2.89 1.59
N CYS A 42 2.68 3.92 1.73
CA CYS A 42 3.88 4.14 0.94
C CYS A 42 5.08 4.47 1.84
N ARG A 43 5.97 5.39 1.42
CA ARG A 43 7.07 5.86 2.27
C ARG A 43 6.67 7.00 3.20
N SER A 44 5.77 7.89 2.78
CA SER A 44 5.57 9.22 3.40
C SER A 44 4.22 9.88 3.08
N GLY A 45 3.20 9.10 2.72
CA GLY A 45 1.84 9.59 2.43
C GLY A 45 1.54 9.89 0.96
N ARG A 46 2.42 10.59 0.24
CA ARG A 46 2.08 11.12 -1.10
C ARG A 46 1.59 10.05 -2.09
N ARG A 47 2.27 8.91 -2.19
CA ARG A 47 1.91 7.82 -3.11
C ARG A 47 0.69 7.03 -2.60
N ALA A 48 0.54 6.91 -1.29
CA ALA A 48 -0.63 6.30 -0.67
C ALA A 48 -1.90 7.11 -0.99
N GLY A 49 -1.85 8.44 -0.96
CA GLY A 49 -2.96 9.31 -1.36
C GLY A 49 -3.42 9.07 -2.80
N ILE A 50 -2.48 9.04 -3.76
CA ILE A 50 -2.78 8.74 -5.18
C ILE A 50 -3.40 7.35 -5.33
N ALA A 51 -2.86 6.37 -4.60
CA ALA A 51 -3.36 5.01 -4.61
C ALA A 51 -4.80 4.91 -4.06
N LEU A 52 -5.10 5.59 -2.96
CA LEU A 52 -6.44 5.62 -2.35
C LEU A 52 -7.46 6.24 -3.29
N GLU A 53 -7.13 7.36 -3.94
CA GLU A 53 -7.98 7.97 -4.96
C GLU A 53 -8.23 7.02 -6.13
N THR A 54 -7.17 6.37 -6.62
CA THR A 54 -7.27 5.39 -7.71
C THR A 54 -8.18 4.21 -7.33
N LEU A 55 -7.99 3.63 -6.14
CA LEU A 55 -8.80 2.51 -5.66
C LEU A 55 -10.26 2.92 -5.43
N THR A 56 -10.50 4.13 -4.93
CA THR A 56 -11.85 4.69 -4.76
C THR A 56 -12.55 4.79 -6.12
N ASN A 57 -11.87 5.32 -7.13
CA ASN A 57 -12.39 5.42 -8.50
C ASN A 57 -12.63 4.05 -9.16
N LEU A 58 -11.93 3.01 -8.69
CA LEU A 58 -12.11 1.62 -9.14
C LEU A 58 -13.19 0.87 -8.35
N GLY A 59 -13.85 1.52 -7.40
CA GLY A 59 -14.99 0.98 -6.65
C GLY A 59 -14.63 0.18 -5.40
N PHE A 60 -13.40 0.30 -4.89
CA PHE A 60 -13.07 -0.28 -3.58
C PHE A 60 -13.77 0.50 -2.47
N GLU A 61 -14.46 -0.21 -1.59
CA GLU A 61 -15.34 0.40 -0.58
C GLU A 61 -14.64 0.56 0.78
N GLN A 62 -13.75 -0.36 1.12
CA GLN A 62 -13.12 -0.45 2.44
C GLN A 62 -11.63 -0.12 2.34
N LEU A 63 -11.31 1.17 2.22
CA LEU A 63 -9.95 1.67 2.07
C LEU A 63 -9.45 2.30 3.38
N TYR A 64 -8.26 1.89 3.80
CA TYR A 64 -7.58 2.41 4.99
C TYR A 64 -6.18 2.91 4.61
N HIS A 65 -5.73 3.97 5.26
CA HIS A 65 -4.35 4.47 5.15
C HIS A 65 -3.62 4.13 6.44
N LEU A 66 -2.44 3.49 6.33
CA LEU A 66 -1.53 3.34 7.46
C LEU A 66 -0.99 4.72 7.89
N ASP A 67 -1.26 5.10 9.13
CA ASP A 67 -0.81 6.38 9.67
C ASP A 67 0.71 6.49 9.65
N GLY A 68 1.22 7.64 9.19
CA GLY A 68 2.66 7.92 9.04
C GLY A 68 3.44 7.02 8.07
N ASP A 69 2.77 6.08 7.38
CA ASP A 69 3.34 5.19 6.38
C ASP A 69 4.56 4.39 6.90
N MET A 70 5.45 3.94 6.00
CA MET A 70 6.66 3.20 6.40
C MET A 70 7.59 3.99 7.32
N GLN A 71 7.61 5.33 7.24
CA GLN A 71 8.47 6.12 8.11
C GLN A 71 8.07 6.00 9.58
N ALA A 72 6.78 6.11 9.89
CA ALA A 72 6.30 5.89 11.25
C ALA A 72 6.53 4.44 11.69
N TRP A 73 6.19 3.48 10.83
CA TRP A 73 6.40 2.05 11.09
C TRP A 73 7.84 1.73 11.48
N GLN A 74 8.81 2.26 10.74
CA GLN A 74 10.23 2.10 11.02
C GLN A 74 10.67 2.88 12.27
N SER A 75 10.14 4.08 12.50
CA SER A 75 10.47 4.88 13.68
C SER A 75 10.03 4.21 14.99
N GLU A 76 8.94 3.45 14.93
CA GLU A 76 8.42 2.65 16.03
C GLU A 76 9.14 1.30 16.18
N SER A 77 10.12 1.00 15.31
CA SER A 77 10.87 -0.26 15.29
C SER A 77 9.95 -1.50 15.18
N LEU A 78 8.85 -1.36 14.44
CA LEU A 78 7.92 -2.46 14.19
C LEU A 78 8.54 -3.50 13.23
N PRO A 79 8.10 -4.77 13.28
CA PRO A 79 8.64 -5.83 12.44
C PRO A 79 8.50 -5.55 10.94
N VAL A 80 9.46 -5.99 10.14
CA VAL A 80 9.42 -5.91 8.68
C VAL A 80 9.77 -7.26 8.04
N GLU A 81 9.20 -7.53 6.86
CA GLU A 81 9.54 -8.65 5.98
C GLU A 81 10.35 -8.16 4.77
N GLN A 82 11.10 -9.06 4.12
CA GLN A 82 11.93 -8.82 2.93
C GLN A 82 11.55 -9.78 1.81
#